data_AF-A0AAV9PTH0-F1
#
_entry.id   AF-A0AAV9PTH0-F1
#
_cell.length_a   1.000
_cell.length_b   1.000
_cell.length_c   1.000
_cell.angle_alpha   90.00
_cell.angle_beta   90.00
_cell.angle_gamma   90.00
#
_symmetry.space_group_name_H-M   'P 1'
#
loop_
_entity.id
_entity.type
_entity.pdbx_description
1 polymer ?
#
loop_
_entity_poly.entity_id
_entity_poly.type
_entity_poly.pdbx_seq_one_letter_code
_entity_poly.pdbx_strand_id
1 'polypeptide(L)'
;MGGLAFKEVGLSTPRMPPPVYYHVMNRMQTLLRSHFNFVGSPLEAPAKTSHGDIDILVAEPVNKSRGITRDFLAGVLDAKKTKAARGTSSSVFAVPWPKEFDNEIAADPQVSPTAACRRSAAGRGTEGAEPTSEEDQKPATPSVQPGTTASNTPPPMSSAERYIQVDIHICANEAFYNWHLFYEAHGDLWNMLGGIIRPFGLTCAQNGLLLRIEELEAYNKIESWVKMTDDPARVLDYLGLDSNKYWTPFRSWDDMMAYASTCRFHDPGRWRRRDKKGDEEEEQVDVTEERKVADCLEKVDGDLTEDDPTKLKHNDRARAAKRPAFHYWINTYLPAHVNDTPGKDARMTRQLVIEDAKMYFGDQFASQFENRKTKWTRQIKVDKMWSELRKSLPVQGSEVGYVMKGMKREVASKQYEEDTVEGLATAITDVRKAYHEDRLEDVLAWAKIHWEEVGERQKKFEAEKEDEIVIAAGTQDGWKRLRSDGSPYCVPQYFATASTRASLSHNQSLISCLLPKTVTAPLSPGRETPCRPGV
;
A
#
# COMPACT_ATOMS: atom_id res chain seq x y z
N MET A 1 -11.67 -15.22 0.86
CA MET A 1 -12.43 -13.96 0.76
C MET A 1 -12.02 -13.30 -0.55
N GLY A 2 -12.73 -13.62 -1.62
CA GLY A 2 -12.37 -13.34 -3.00
C GLY A 2 -13.46 -13.85 -3.94
N GLY A 3 -13.47 -13.45 -5.21
CA GLY A 3 -14.49 -13.89 -6.19
C GLY A 3 -15.77 -13.04 -6.31
N LEU A 4 -15.74 -11.76 -5.90
CA LEU A 4 -16.92 -10.89 -5.93
C LEU A 4 -16.85 -9.78 -7.01
N ALA A 5 -15.79 -9.74 -7.82
CA ALA A 5 -15.51 -8.60 -8.71
C ALA A 5 -16.60 -8.33 -9.77
N PHE A 6 -17.35 -9.37 -10.15
CA PHE A 6 -18.39 -9.31 -11.18
C PHE A 6 -19.82 -9.41 -10.65
N LYS A 7 -20.03 -9.42 -9.32
CA LYS A 7 -21.36 -9.52 -8.70
C LYS A 7 -22.31 -8.41 -9.16
N GLU A 8 -21.80 -7.18 -9.25
CA GLU A 8 -22.56 -6.00 -9.70
C GLU A 8 -23.05 -6.12 -11.14
N VAL A 9 -22.39 -6.95 -11.96
CA VAL A 9 -22.69 -7.10 -13.38
C VAL A 9 -23.45 -8.40 -13.67
N GLY A 10 -23.93 -9.08 -12.62
CA GLY A 10 -24.79 -10.25 -12.72
C GLY A 10 -24.10 -11.53 -13.21
N LEU A 11 -22.77 -11.59 -13.27
CA LEU A 11 -22.05 -12.83 -13.62
C LEU A 11 -21.99 -13.77 -12.42
N SER A 12 -22.35 -15.03 -12.64
CA SER A 12 -22.23 -16.09 -11.65
C SER A 12 -20.77 -16.51 -11.50
N THR A 13 -20.20 -16.26 -10.32
CA THR A 13 -18.80 -16.58 -9.97
C THR A 13 -18.76 -17.43 -8.68
N PRO A 14 -19.20 -18.69 -8.73
CA PRO A 14 -19.29 -19.54 -7.55
C PRO A 14 -17.89 -19.93 -7.03
N ARG A 15 -17.83 -20.38 -5.77
CA ARG A 15 -16.58 -20.83 -5.14
C ARG A 15 -16.09 -22.12 -5.79
N MET A 16 -14.79 -22.19 -6.07
CA MET A 16 -14.11 -23.34 -6.67
C MET A 16 -13.67 -24.33 -5.59
N PRO A 17 -13.92 -25.65 -5.74
CA PRO A 17 -13.22 -26.66 -4.96
C PRO A 17 -11.76 -26.80 -5.46
N PRO A 18 -10.85 -27.40 -4.66
CA PRO A 18 -9.44 -27.51 -5.02
C PRO A 18 -9.14 -28.13 -6.39
N PRO A 19 -9.83 -29.22 -6.84
CA PRO A 19 -9.59 -29.78 -8.17
C PRO A 19 -9.80 -28.78 -9.31
N VAL A 20 -10.90 -28.02 -9.26
CA VAL A 20 -11.22 -26.97 -10.24
C VAL A 20 -10.21 -25.84 -10.17
N TYR A 21 -9.87 -25.37 -8.97
CA TYR A 21 -8.91 -24.29 -8.77
C TYR A 21 -7.55 -24.63 -9.40
N TYR A 22 -6.98 -25.79 -9.06
CA TYR A 22 -5.65 -26.19 -9.58
C TYR A 22 -5.69 -26.48 -11.08
N HIS A 23 -6.77 -27.07 -11.59
CA HIS A 23 -6.93 -27.28 -13.02
C HIS A 23 -6.88 -25.95 -13.79
N VAL A 24 -7.70 -24.97 -13.39
CA VAL A 24 -7.78 -23.68 -14.08
C VAL A 24 -6.51 -22.87 -13.91
N MET A 25 -5.95 -22.81 -12.70
CA MET A 25 -4.68 -22.14 -12.42
C MET A 25 -3.56 -22.67 -13.33
N ASN A 26 -3.40 -24.00 -13.42
CA ASN A 26 -2.36 -24.61 -14.26
C ASN A 26 -2.58 -24.33 -15.75
N ARG A 27 -3.84 -24.38 -16.22
CA ARG A 27 -4.19 -24.03 -17.61
C ARG A 27 -3.83 -22.58 -17.92
N MET A 28 -4.22 -21.64 -17.06
CA MET A 28 -3.96 -20.21 -17.26
C MET A 28 -2.46 -19.90 -17.23
N GLN A 29 -1.71 -20.44 -16.27
CA GLN A 29 -0.26 -20.26 -16.23
C GLN A 29 0.43 -20.82 -17.49
N THR A 30 -0.03 -21.97 -18.00
CA THR A 30 0.52 -22.56 -19.23
C THR A 30 0.31 -21.66 -20.45
N LEU A 31 -0.87 -21.07 -20.59
CA LEU A 31 -1.15 -20.11 -21.67
C LEU A 31 -0.25 -18.87 -21.56
N LEU A 32 -0.09 -18.34 -20.35
CA LEU A 32 0.69 -17.13 -20.09
C LEU A 32 2.20 -17.33 -20.27
N ARG A 33 2.75 -18.53 -20.05
CA ARG A 33 4.18 -18.85 -20.26
C ARG A 33 4.65 -18.67 -21.69
N SER A 34 3.74 -18.67 -22.67
CA SER A 34 4.07 -18.37 -24.07
C SER A 34 4.32 -16.87 -24.32
N HIS A 35 3.99 -16.01 -23.34
CA HIS A 35 3.99 -14.55 -23.49
C HIS A 35 4.85 -13.82 -22.45
N PHE A 36 5.17 -14.47 -21.33
CA PHE A 36 5.97 -13.92 -20.23
C PHE A 36 7.07 -14.88 -19.82
N ASN A 37 8.25 -14.34 -19.48
CA ASN A 37 9.35 -15.14 -18.95
C ASN A 37 9.05 -15.66 -17.53
N PHE A 38 8.32 -14.86 -16.75
CA PHE A 38 7.94 -15.20 -15.38
C PHE A 38 6.43 -15.29 -15.24
N VAL A 39 5.94 -16.43 -14.75
CA VAL A 39 4.53 -16.71 -14.51
C VAL A 39 4.41 -17.61 -13.29
N GLY A 40 3.60 -17.19 -12.31
CA GLY A 40 3.40 -17.94 -11.07
C GLY A 40 2.21 -17.44 -10.27
N SER A 41 1.91 -18.16 -9.20
CA SER A 41 0.85 -17.83 -8.24
C SER A 41 1.43 -17.94 -6.83
N PRO A 42 1.04 -17.07 -5.88
CA PRO A 42 1.51 -17.16 -4.50
C PRO A 42 1.07 -18.47 -3.86
N LEU A 43 1.85 -18.95 -2.88
CA LEU A 43 1.47 -20.15 -2.14
C LEU A 43 0.18 -19.92 -1.35
N GLU A 44 -0.74 -20.87 -1.41
CA GLU A 44 -2.03 -20.78 -0.74
C GLU A 44 -1.94 -21.03 0.76
N ALA A 45 -2.80 -20.37 1.54
CA ALA A 45 -2.91 -20.65 2.97
C ALA A 45 -3.48 -22.07 3.21
N PRO A 46 -3.05 -22.77 4.28
CA PRO A 46 -3.52 -24.13 4.55
C PRO A 46 -5.00 -24.19 4.90
N ALA A 47 -5.56 -25.40 4.80
CA ALA A 47 -6.95 -25.74 5.12
C ALA A 47 -8.03 -25.01 4.30
N LYS A 48 -7.69 -24.37 3.18
CA LYS A 48 -8.68 -23.84 2.23
C LYS A 48 -9.40 -25.00 1.55
N THR A 49 -10.70 -25.12 1.80
CA THR A 49 -11.59 -26.08 1.14
C THR A 49 -12.32 -25.49 -0.06
N SER A 50 -12.24 -24.16 -0.25
CA SER A 50 -12.79 -23.46 -1.41
C SER A 50 -12.01 -22.18 -1.75
N HIS A 51 -12.05 -21.80 -3.02
CA HIS A 51 -11.36 -20.63 -3.59
C HIS A 51 -12.37 -19.71 -4.29
N GLY A 52 -12.10 -18.40 -4.38
CA GLY A 52 -13.03 -17.45 -5.00
C GLY A 52 -12.47 -16.83 -6.27
N ASP A 53 -11.16 -16.66 -6.27
CA ASP A 53 -10.33 -16.09 -7.30
C ASP A 53 -9.08 -16.94 -7.47
N ILE A 54 -8.39 -16.71 -8.59
CA ILE A 54 -7.06 -17.24 -8.89
C ILE A 54 -6.15 -16.04 -9.12
N ASP A 55 -5.18 -15.85 -8.25
CA ASP A 55 -4.16 -14.80 -8.39
C ASP A 55 -2.98 -15.33 -9.22
N ILE A 56 -2.63 -14.63 -10.30
CA ILE A 56 -1.49 -14.93 -11.17
C ILE A 56 -0.63 -13.69 -11.33
N LEU A 57 0.66 -13.84 -11.09
CA LEU A 57 1.66 -12.82 -11.32
C LEU A 57 2.40 -13.14 -12.61
N VAL A 58 2.68 -12.10 -13.39
CA VAL A 58 3.46 -12.20 -14.62
C VAL A 58 4.50 -11.08 -14.69
N ALA A 59 5.67 -11.37 -15.23
CA ALA A 59 6.70 -10.36 -15.46
C ALA A 59 7.48 -10.65 -16.75
N GLU A 60 8.12 -9.60 -17.25
CA GLU A 60 8.98 -9.63 -18.44
C GLU A 60 8.32 -10.26 -19.67
N PRO A 61 7.54 -9.47 -20.42
CA PRO A 61 6.98 -9.93 -21.69
C PRO A 61 8.08 -10.44 -22.63
N VAL A 62 7.86 -11.62 -23.20
CA VAL A 62 8.79 -12.25 -24.15
C VAL A 62 8.99 -11.35 -25.36
N ASN A 63 7.90 -10.76 -25.87
CA ASN A 63 7.93 -9.80 -26.95
C ASN A 63 7.81 -8.36 -26.41
N LYS A 64 8.95 -7.69 -26.25
CA LYS A 64 9.03 -6.32 -25.72
C LYS A 64 8.47 -5.25 -26.68
N SER A 65 8.33 -5.54 -27.97
CA SER A 65 7.81 -4.55 -28.95
C SER A 65 6.28 -4.54 -29.00
N ARG A 66 5.62 -5.59 -28.53
CA ARG A 66 4.16 -5.65 -28.41
C ARG A 66 3.74 -5.19 -27.02
N GLY A 67 2.99 -4.10 -26.93
CA GLY A 67 2.37 -3.68 -25.67
C GLY A 67 1.42 -4.76 -25.14
N ILE A 68 1.58 -5.14 -23.87
CA ILE A 68 0.64 -6.03 -23.18
C ILE A 68 -0.60 -5.21 -22.80
N THR A 69 -1.70 -5.45 -23.50
CA THR A 69 -2.99 -4.82 -23.21
C THR A 69 -3.91 -5.79 -22.47
N ARG A 70 -4.88 -5.24 -21.73
CA ARG A 70 -5.92 -6.04 -21.08
C ARG A 70 -6.71 -6.88 -22.08
N ASP A 71 -6.99 -6.34 -23.27
CA ASP A 71 -7.76 -7.05 -24.29
C ASP A 71 -6.96 -8.19 -24.92
N PHE A 72 -5.63 -8.03 -25.04
CA PHE A 72 -4.74 -9.12 -25.42
C PHE A 72 -4.80 -10.25 -24.39
N LEU A 73 -4.67 -9.94 -23.09
CA LEU A 73 -4.80 -10.95 -22.02
C LEU A 73 -6.18 -11.59 -22.01
N ALA A 74 -7.25 -10.83 -22.27
CA ALA A 74 -8.60 -11.36 -22.36
C ALA A 74 -8.72 -12.43 -23.46
N GLY A 75 -8.12 -12.18 -24.62
CA GLY A 75 -8.07 -13.15 -25.72
C GLY A 75 -7.23 -14.39 -25.38
N VAL A 76 -6.09 -14.22 -24.69
CA VAL A 76 -5.23 -15.34 -24.27
C VAL A 76 -5.96 -16.27 -23.28
N LEU A 77 -6.71 -15.71 -22.32
CA LEU A 77 -7.41 -16.48 -21.29
C LEU A 77 -8.81 -16.96 -21.71
N ASP A 78 -9.28 -16.60 -22.91
CA ASP A 78 -10.67 -16.80 -23.34
C ASP A 78 -11.68 -16.16 -22.36
N ALA A 79 -11.35 -14.96 -21.86
CA ALA A 79 -12.14 -14.28 -20.85
C ALA A 79 -13.39 -13.61 -21.47
N LYS A 80 -14.56 -13.87 -20.89
CA LYS A 80 -15.83 -13.27 -21.32
C LYS A 80 -15.92 -11.79 -20.98
N LYS A 81 -15.38 -11.41 -19.82
CA LYS A 81 -15.44 -10.05 -19.30
C LYS A 81 -14.18 -9.70 -18.55
N THR A 82 -13.81 -8.43 -18.59
CA THR A 82 -12.64 -7.90 -17.90
C THR A 82 -13.01 -6.65 -17.10
N LYS A 83 -12.26 -6.42 -16.02
CA LYS A 83 -12.35 -5.22 -15.19
C LYS A 83 -10.93 -4.81 -14.82
N ALA A 84 -10.59 -3.52 -14.95
CA ALA A 84 -9.34 -3.02 -14.38
C ALA A 84 -9.48 -2.96 -12.85
N ALA A 85 -8.49 -3.47 -12.12
CA ALA A 85 -8.45 -3.22 -10.68
C ALA A 85 -8.04 -1.75 -10.46
N ARG A 86 -8.85 -1.00 -9.70
CA ARG A 86 -8.68 0.46 -9.55
C ARG A 86 -7.28 0.78 -9.02
N GLY A 87 -6.51 1.58 -9.77
CA GLY A 87 -5.22 2.12 -9.33
C GLY A 87 -4.07 1.12 -9.25
N THR A 88 -4.16 -0.04 -9.92
CA THR A 88 -3.12 -1.08 -9.91
C THR A 88 -2.78 -1.55 -11.32
N SER A 89 -1.62 -2.18 -11.52
CA SER A 89 -1.28 -2.93 -12.74
C SER A 89 -1.98 -4.29 -12.82
N SER A 90 -3.00 -4.50 -12.00
CA SER A 90 -3.80 -5.73 -11.96
C SER A 90 -5.08 -5.61 -12.78
N SER A 91 -5.43 -6.69 -13.45
CA SER A 91 -6.67 -6.83 -14.21
C SER A 91 -7.40 -8.10 -13.78
N VAL A 92 -8.71 -8.00 -13.68
CA VAL A 92 -9.60 -9.08 -13.25
C VAL A 92 -10.36 -9.60 -14.46
N PHE A 93 -10.37 -10.91 -14.64
CA PHE A 93 -10.92 -11.61 -15.80
C PHE A 93 -11.99 -12.60 -15.36
N ALA A 94 -13.11 -12.66 -16.08
CA ALA A 94 -14.13 -13.68 -15.94
C ALA A 94 -13.90 -14.76 -16.99
N VAL A 95 -13.29 -15.87 -16.57
CA VAL A 95 -12.99 -17.02 -17.44
C VAL A 95 -14.14 -18.03 -17.34
N PRO A 96 -14.61 -18.64 -18.44
CA PRO A 96 -15.66 -19.65 -18.39
C PRO A 96 -15.33 -20.82 -17.46
N TRP A 97 -16.34 -21.33 -16.76
CA TRP A 97 -16.21 -22.55 -15.96
C TRP A 97 -15.84 -23.74 -16.87
N PRO A 98 -14.89 -24.61 -16.49
CA PRO A 98 -14.54 -25.75 -17.32
C PRO A 98 -15.68 -26.77 -17.37
N LYS A 99 -16.02 -27.23 -18.57
CA LYS A 99 -17.17 -28.12 -18.82
C LYS A 99 -17.04 -29.47 -18.10
N GLU A 100 -15.81 -29.96 -17.99
CA GLU A 100 -15.47 -31.18 -17.25
C GLU A 100 -15.81 -31.09 -15.75
N PHE A 101 -16.01 -29.88 -15.22
CA PHE A 101 -16.33 -29.60 -13.83
C PHE A 101 -17.70 -28.94 -13.65
N ASP A 102 -18.61 -29.04 -14.63
CA ASP A 102 -19.92 -28.37 -14.60
C ASP A 102 -20.79 -28.71 -13.36
N ASN A 103 -20.53 -29.83 -12.70
CA ASN A 103 -21.25 -30.24 -11.49
C ASN A 103 -20.49 -29.96 -10.18
N GLU A 104 -19.25 -29.50 -10.25
CA GLU A 104 -18.42 -29.26 -9.06
C GLU A 104 -18.52 -27.82 -8.61
N ILE A 105 -19.19 -27.55 -7.49
CA ILE A 105 -19.19 -26.24 -6.84
C ILE A 105 -18.87 -26.43 -5.37
N ALA A 106 -17.98 -25.60 -4.82
CA ALA A 106 -17.74 -25.60 -3.39
C ALA A 106 -18.83 -24.79 -2.66
N ALA A 107 -19.20 -25.23 -1.46
CA ALA A 107 -20.06 -24.46 -0.58
C ALA A 107 -19.42 -23.09 -0.29
N ASP A 108 -20.24 -22.04 -0.28
CA ASP A 108 -19.80 -20.71 0.11
C ASP A 108 -19.81 -20.59 1.66
N PRO A 109 -18.64 -20.48 2.32
CA PRO A 109 -18.58 -20.34 3.77
C PRO A 109 -19.23 -19.04 4.28
N GLN A 110 -19.54 -18.08 3.39
CA GLN A 110 -20.17 -16.80 3.73
C GLN A 110 -21.70 -16.84 3.68
N VAL A 111 -22.30 -17.91 3.14
CA VAL A 111 -23.76 -18.10 3.17
C VAL A 111 -24.11 -18.83 4.45
N SER A 112 -24.30 -18.05 5.53
CA SER A 112 -25.01 -18.55 6.71
C SER A 112 -26.42 -19.02 6.29
N PRO A 113 -26.92 -20.18 6.76
CA PRO A 113 -28.29 -20.59 6.51
C PRO A 113 -29.23 -19.65 7.29
N THR A 114 -29.63 -18.55 6.68
CA THR A 114 -30.63 -17.63 7.25
C THR A 114 -31.99 -18.33 7.26
N ALA A 115 -32.34 -18.84 8.44
CA ALA A 115 -33.68 -18.91 9.02
C ALA A 115 -34.86 -19.07 8.05
N ALA A 116 -35.11 -20.31 7.63
CA ALA A 116 -36.47 -20.74 7.30
C ALA A 116 -37.16 -21.20 8.60
N CYS A 117 -37.68 -20.26 9.40
CA CYS A 117 -38.75 -20.60 10.34
C CYS A 117 -39.66 -19.39 10.64
N ARG A 118 -40.84 -19.49 10.01
CA ARG A 118 -42.19 -19.09 10.45
C ARG A 118 -42.33 -17.85 11.35
N ARG A 119 -43.04 -16.87 10.77
CA ARG A 119 -43.98 -16.00 11.46
C ARG A 119 -44.80 -16.79 12.48
N SER A 120 -44.78 -16.36 13.74
CA SER A 120 -45.98 -16.13 14.57
C SER A 120 -45.56 -15.50 15.89
N ALA A 121 -45.97 -14.25 16.09
CA ALA A 121 -46.03 -13.59 17.38
C ALA A 121 -47.41 -13.84 18.02
N ALA A 122 -47.45 -13.70 19.35
CA ALA A 122 -48.55 -13.96 20.29
C ALA A 122 -48.63 -15.43 20.75
N GLY A 123 -48.55 -15.79 22.03
CA GLY A 123 -48.46 -15.00 23.25
C GLY A 123 -49.16 -15.76 24.38
N ARG A 124 -48.42 -16.01 25.47
CA ARG A 124 -48.86 -16.12 26.87
C ARG A 124 -49.68 -17.37 27.29
N GLY A 125 -49.24 -18.01 28.40
CA GLY A 125 -50.13 -18.64 29.39
C GLY A 125 -49.94 -20.13 29.65
N THR A 126 -49.12 -20.44 30.68
CA THR A 126 -49.33 -21.40 31.78
C THR A 126 -50.32 -22.59 31.67
N GLU A 127 -49.78 -23.76 32.02
CA GLU A 127 -50.34 -24.84 32.87
C GLU A 127 -51.48 -25.75 32.36
N GLY A 128 -51.24 -27.07 32.49
CA GLY A 128 -52.29 -28.02 32.91
C GLY A 128 -52.62 -29.19 31.96
N ALA A 129 -52.21 -30.39 32.39
CA ALA A 129 -52.97 -31.66 32.35
C ALA A 129 -53.39 -32.31 30.99
N GLU A 130 -52.84 -33.52 30.76
CA GLU A 130 -53.56 -34.68 30.16
C GLU A 130 -54.82 -35.04 30.98
N PRO A 131 -55.85 -35.81 30.51
CA PRO A 131 -55.73 -36.96 29.59
C PRO A 131 -56.94 -37.27 28.66
N THR A 132 -56.83 -38.40 27.92
CA THR A 132 -57.89 -39.34 27.43
C THR A 132 -58.92 -38.81 26.40
N SER A 133 -59.46 -39.55 25.43
CA SER A 133 -59.44 -40.95 24.97
C SER A 133 -60.25 -41.00 23.65
N GLU A 134 -60.05 -42.07 22.85
CA GLU A 134 -61.05 -42.70 21.94
C GLU A 134 -61.61 -41.85 20.76
N GLU A 135 -61.85 -42.33 19.53
CA GLU A 135 -62.40 -43.62 19.08
C GLU A 135 -62.20 -43.77 17.54
N ASP A 136 -61.98 -45.02 17.09
CA ASP A 136 -62.58 -45.73 15.94
C ASP A 136 -62.60 -45.18 14.48
N GLN A 137 -61.94 -45.85 13.50
CA GLN A 137 -62.29 -47.06 12.70
C GLN A 137 -62.63 -46.71 11.22
N LYS A 138 -61.74 -46.97 10.25
CA LYS A 138 -61.65 -48.18 9.37
C LYS A 138 -62.41 -47.98 8.01
N PRO A 139 -62.31 -48.87 6.99
CA PRO A 139 -61.52 -48.66 5.76
C PRO A 139 -62.32 -48.86 4.45
N ALA A 140 -61.73 -48.61 3.26
CA ALA A 140 -61.88 -49.45 2.04
C ALA A 140 -61.21 -48.84 0.78
N THR A 141 -60.32 -49.61 0.17
CA THR A 141 -59.89 -49.61 -1.25
C THR A 141 -60.96 -50.29 -2.14
N PRO A 142 -60.81 -50.47 -3.48
CA PRO A 142 -60.08 -49.73 -4.52
C PRO A 142 -60.96 -49.44 -5.78
N SER A 143 -60.52 -48.59 -6.72
CA SER A 143 -60.97 -48.69 -8.12
C SER A 143 -59.97 -48.07 -9.09
N VAL A 144 -59.70 -48.80 -10.16
CA VAL A 144 -58.71 -48.56 -11.22
C VAL A 144 -59.48 -48.25 -12.50
N GLN A 145 -59.04 -47.24 -13.29
CA GLN A 145 -58.83 -47.26 -14.75
C GLN A 145 -58.67 -45.82 -15.33
N PRO A 146 -58.04 -45.67 -16.52
CA PRO A 146 -57.06 -44.62 -16.81
C PRO A 146 -57.53 -43.58 -17.85
N GLY A 147 -56.79 -42.46 -17.98
CA GLY A 147 -56.98 -41.52 -19.08
C GLY A 147 -56.15 -40.24 -18.97
N THR A 148 -54.94 -40.28 -19.51
CA THR A 148 -54.23 -39.21 -20.24
C THR A 148 -54.46 -37.74 -19.84
N THR A 149 -53.53 -37.17 -19.07
CA THR A 149 -53.22 -35.73 -19.17
C THR A 149 -51.73 -35.48 -18.94
N ALA A 150 -51.16 -34.68 -19.83
CA ALA A 150 -49.76 -34.35 -20.00
C ALA A 150 -48.97 -34.07 -18.70
N SER A 151 -47.82 -34.74 -18.59
CA SER A 151 -46.72 -34.37 -17.70
C SER A 151 -46.18 -33.00 -18.14
N ASN A 152 -46.67 -31.93 -17.53
CA ASN A 152 -45.96 -30.65 -17.50
C ASN A 152 -44.80 -30.77 -16.52
N THR A 153 -43.73 -31.42 -16.95
CA THR A 153 -42.41 -31.19 -16.36
C THR A 153 -41.99 -29.78 -16.77
N PRO A 154 -41.75 -28.85 -15.85
CA PRO A 154 -41.14 -27.59 -16.23
C PRO A 154 -39.79 -27.88 -16.92
N PRO A 155 -39.44 -27.16 -17.99
CA PRO A 155 -38.16 -27.36 -18.68
C PRO A 155 -37.02 -27.17 -17.68
N PRO A 156 -35.90 -27.89 -17.83
CA PRO A 156 -34.74 -27.68 -16.97
C PRO A 156 -34.35 -26.21 -17.07
N MET A 157 -34.38 -25.51 -15.94
CA MET A 157 -33.84 -24.15 -15.85
C MET A 157 -32.45 -24.19 -16.48
N SER A 158 -32.25 -23.41 -17.54
CA SER A 158 -30.96 -23.26 -18.20
C SER A 158 -29.89 -23.08 -17.13
N SER A 159 -28.91 -23.98 -17.06
CA SER A 159 -27.76 -23.83 -16.17
C SER A 159 -27.11 -22.49 -16.49
N ALA A 160 -27.31 -21.48 -15.63
CA ALA A 160 -26.71 -20.17 -15.82
C ALA A 160 -25.20 -20.35 -16.01
N GLU A 161 -24.64 -19.78 -17.08
CA GLU A 161 -23.22 -19.87 -17.36
C GLU A 161 -22.41 -19.38 -16.15
N ARG A 162 -21.45 -20.20 -15.73
CA ARG A 162 -20.59 -19.93 -14.58
C ARG A 162 -19.24 -19.46 -15.05
N TYR A 163 -18.63 -18.63 -14.22
CA TYR A 163 -17.34 -18.03 -14.49
C TYR A 163 -16.43 -18.15 -13.28
N ILE A 164 -15.14 -18.08 -13.52
CA ILE A 164 -14.08 -18.05 -12.51
C ILE A 164 -13.41 -16.70 -12.60
N GLN A 165 -13.20 -16.07 -11.44
CA GLN A 165 -12.43 -14.84 -11.34
C GLN A 165 -10.94 -15.19 -11.40
N VAL A 166 -10.22 -14.61 -12.36
CA VAL A 166 -8.76 -14.71 -12.48
C VAL A 166 -8.18 -13.31 -12.41
N ASP A 167 -7.31 -13.06 -11.43
CA ASP A 167 -6.67 -11.78 -11.21
C ASP A 167 -5.23 -11.89 -11.74
N ILE A 168 -4.89 -11.11 -12.77
CA ILE A 168 -3.53 -11.04 -13.31
C ILE A 168 -2.89 -9.75 -12.85
N HIS A 169 -1.76 -9.87 -12.15
CA HIS A 169 -0.91 -8.77 -11.76
C HIS A 169 0.35 -8.71 -12.64
N ILE A 170 0.49 -7.63 -13.41
CA ILE A 170 1.68 -7.40 -14.24
C ILE A 170 2.74 -6.70 -13.40
N CYS A 171 3.84 -7.42 -13.15
CA CYS A 171 5.00 -6.96 -12.41
C CYS A 171 6.00 -6.24 -13.33
N ALA A 172 6.64 -5.20 -12.82
CA ALA A 172 7.56 -4.37 -13.60
C ALA A 172 8.85 -5.10 -14.02
N ASN A 173 9.36 -5.99 -13.17
CA ASN A 173 10.58 -6.76 -13.36
C ASN A 173 10.58 -8.04 -12.51
N GLU A 174 11.57 -8.89 -12.70
CA GLU A 174 11.76 -10.13 -11.94
C GLU A 174 11.81 -9.90 -10.41
N ALA A 175 12.55 -8.89 -9.95
CA ALA A 175 12.69 -8.64 -8.50
C ALA A 175 11.34 -8.31 -7.85
N PHE A 176 10.53 -7.47 -8.51
CA PHE A 176 9.18 -7.13 -8.05
C PHE A 176 8.26 -8.36 -8.06
N TYR A 177 8.37 -9.21 -9.09
CA TYR A 177 7.63 -10.46 -9.18
C TYR A 177 7.97 -11.43 -8.04
N ASN A 178 9.27 -11.67 -7.80
CA ASN A 178 9.73 -12.53 -6.71
C ASN A 178 9.31 -12.00 -5.34
N TRP A 179 9.36 -10.68 -5.15
CA TRP A 179 8.88 -10.04 -3.92
C TRP A 179 7.39 -10.24 -3.70
N HIS A 180 6.55 -10.16 -4.75
CA HIS A 180 5.10 -10.34 -4.56
C HIS A 180 4.72 -11.80 -4.35
N LEU A 181 5.40 -12.76 -4.98
CA LEU A 181 5.25 -14.18 -4.65
C LEU A 181 5.53 -14.44 -3.17
N PHE A 182 6.57 -13.79 -2.63
CA PHE A 182 6.91 -13.85 -1.21
C PHE A 182 5.87 -13.14 -0.34
N TYR A 183 5.55 -11.88 -0.62
CA TYR A 183 4.70 -11.06 0.23
C TYR A 183 3.24 -11.55 0.28
N GLU A 184 2.75 -12.18 -0.79
CA GLU A 184 1.37 -12.67 -0.89
C GLU A 184 1.23 -14.16 -0.49
N ALA A 185 2.36 -14.86 -0.30
CA ALA A 185 2.35 -16.26 0.11
C ALA A 185 1.68 -16.49 1.46
N HIS A 186 1.03 -17.65 1.58
CA HIS A 186 0.35 -18.18 2.77
C HIS A 186 -0.77 -17.28 3.32
N GLY A 187 -1.25 -16.32 2.53
CA GLY A 187 -2.39 -15.46 2.84
C GLY A 187 -2.20 -14.57 4.08
N ASP A 188 -2.53 -15.08 5.27
CA ASP A 188 -2.52 -14.30 6.51
C ASP A 188 -1.19 -14.37 7.29
N LEU A 189 -0.20 -15.11 6.80
CA LEU A 189 1.09 -15.24 7.46
C LEU A 189 1.76 -13.88 7.74
N TRP A 190 1.82 -13.00 6.74
CA TRP A 190 2.37 -11.65 6.91
C TRP A 190 1.55 -10.75 7.84
N ASN A 191 0.26 -11.06 8.02
CA ASN A 191 -0.57 -10.35 8.98
C ASN A 191 -0.21 -10.75 10.42
N MET A 192 0.11 -12.03 10.64
CA MET A 192 0.61 -12.54 11.93
C MET A 192 2.03 -12.03 12.20
N LEU A 193 2.97 -12.22 11.26
CA LEU A 193 4.35 -11.72 11.36
C LEU A 193 4.37 -10.20 11.54
N GLY A 194 3.51 -9.46 10.84
CA GLY A 194 3.34 -8.02 11.04
C GLY A 194 2.97 -7.66 12.49
N GLY A 195 2.10 -8.45 13.13
CA GLY A 195 1.78 -8.26 14.56
C GLY A 195 2.99 -8.45 15.49
N ILE A 196 3.91 -9.34 15.12
CA ILE A 196 5.14 -9.65 15.87
C ILE A 196 6.18 -8.54 15.69
N ILE A 197 6.46 -8.12 14.46
CA ILE A 197 7.61 -7.27 14.15
C ILE A 197 7.32 -5.75 14.26
N ARG A 198 6.05 -5.33 14.16
CA ARG A 198 5.67 -3.90 14.22
C ARG A 198 6.17 -3.17 15.48
N PRO A 199 6.09 -3.72 16.71
CA PRO A 199 6.58 -3.03 17.91
C PRO A 199 8.06 -2.62 17.84
N PHE A 200 8.86 -3.34 17.04
CA PHE A 200 10.28 -3.08 16.84
C PHE A 200 10.56 -2.07 15.72
N GLY A 201 9.52 -1.45 15.15
CA GLY A 201 9.66 -0.51 14.04
C GLY A 201 9.78 -1.18 12.67
N LEU A 202 9.73 -2.50 12.57
CA LEU A 202 9.81 -3.22 11.30
C LEU A 202 8.45 -3.27 10.60
N THR A 203 8.44 -3.19 9.27
CA THR A 203 7.23 -3.32 8.45
C THR A 203 7.56 -3.99 7.13
N CYS A 204 6.88 -5.09 6.82
CA CYS A 204 6.93 -5.71 5.50
C CYS A 204 5.84 -5.06 4.62
N ALA A 205 6.23 -4.52 3.47
CA ALA A 205 5.36 -3.81 2.53
C ALA A 205 5.48 -4.40 1.11
N GLN A 206 4.74 -3.85 0.15
CA GLN A 206 4.75 -4.31 -1.25
C GLN A 206 6.10 -4.10 -1.98
N ASN A 207 7.05 -3.38 -1.39
CA ASN A 207 8.33 -3.04 -2.03
C ASN A 207 9.56 -3.39 -1.19
N GLY A 208 9.40 -4.11 -0.07
CA GLY A 208 10.51 -4.50 0.78
C GLY A 208 10.16 -4.60 2.27
N LEU A 209 11.14 -5.07 3.04
CA LEU A 209 11.19 -4.91 4.49
C LEU A 209 11.73 -3.53 4.82
N LEU A 210 11.03 -2.81 5.69
CA LEU A 210 11.28 -1.42 6.04
C LEU A 210 11.53 -1.29 7.54
N LEU A 211 12.44 -0.40 7.91
CA LEU A 211 12.63 0.07 9.29
C LEU A 211 12.07 1.48 9.43
N ARG A 212 11.28 1.70 10.48
CA ARG A 212 10.63 2.97 10.78
C ARG A 212 11.47 3.82 11.73
N ILE A 213 11.74 5.05 11.34
CA ILE A 213 12.35 6.08 12.19
C ILE A 213 11.28 6.57 13.17
N GLU A 214 11.48 6.29 14.46
CA GLU A 214 10.49 6.52 15.52
C GLU A 214 10.08 8.00 15.63
N GLU A 215 11.05 8.91 15.54
CA GLU A 215 10.84 10.35 15.66
C GLU A 215 9.96 10.93 14.54
N LEU A 216 9.82 10.21 13.42
CA LEU A 216 9.04 10.64 12.25
C LEU A 216 7.64 10.03 12.21
N GLU A 217 7.35 9.02 13.03
CA GLU A 217 6.09 8.25 12.91
C GLU A 217 4.85 9.10 13.13
N ALA A 218 4.91 10.03 14.09
CA ALA A 218 3.82 10.93 14.42
C ALA A 218 3.59 12.02 13.34
N TYR A 219 4.65 12.42 12.64
CA TYR A 219 4.61 13.52 11.67
C TYR A 219 4.34 13.06 10.25
N ASN A 220 5.06 12.03 9.79
CA ASN A 220 4.93 11.51 8.44
C ASN A 220 5.30 10.02 8.39
N LYS A 221 4.26 9.20 8.34
CA LYS A 221 4.38 7.74 8.30
C LYS A 221 5.13 7.21 7.09
N ILE A 222 5.01 7.83 5.91
CA ILE A 222 5.67 7.33 4.69
C ILE A 222 7.15 7.67 4.75
N GLU A 223 7.49 8.86 5.23
CA GLU A 223 8.87 9.33 5.29
C GLU A 223 9.67 8.71 6.43
N SER A 224 8.99 8.15 7.43
CA SER A 224 9.64 7.33 8.46
C SER A 224 10.19 6.01 7.90
N TRP A 225 9.77 5.56 6.72
CA TRP A 225 10.15 4.27 6.16
C TRP A 225 11.49 4.31 5.42
N VAL A 226 12.43 3.50 5.91
CA VAL A 226 13.72 3.24 5.25
C VAL A 226 13.77 1.78 4.81
N LYS A 227 13.94 1.53 3.51
CA LYS A 227 13.99 0.17 2.97
C LYS A 227 15.30 -0.51 3.38
N MET A 228 15.17 -1.68 4.00
CA MET A 228 16.28 -2.54 4.42
C MET A 228 16.68 -3.49 3.29
N THR A 229 15.70 -4.18 2.72
CA THR A 229 15.91 -5.17 1.65
C THR A 229 14.60 -5.45 0.92
N ASP A 230 14.68 -5.85 -0.35
CA ASP A 230 13.62 -6.46 -1.16
C ASP A 230 13.97 -7.91 -1.57
N ASP A 231 14.98 -8.50 -0.93
CA ASP A 231 15.33 -9.92 -1.07
C ASP A 231 14.60 -10.78 -0.01
N PRO A 232 13.66 -11.67 -0.41
CA PRO A 232 12.97 -12.59 0.48
C PRO A 232 13.88 -13.41 1.40
N ALA A 233 15.02 -13.90 0.89
CA ALA A 233 15.90 -14.77 1.66
C ALA A 233 16.53 -14.01 2.84
N ARG A 234 16.98 -12.78 2.60
CA ARG A 234 17.50 -11.89 3.64
C ARG A 234 16.44 -11.49 4.66
N VAL A 235 15.18 -11.33 4.24
CA VAL A 235 14.08 -11.05 5.18
C VAL A 235 13.86 -12.24 6.10
N LEU A 236 13.77 -13.46 5.57
CA LEU A 236 13.54 -14.66 6.38
C LEU A 236 14.69 -14.91 7.35
N ASP A 237 15.93 -14.83 6.87
CA ASP A 237 17.13 -14.97 7.71
C ASP A 237 17.17 -13.90 8.82
N TYR A 238 16.95 -12.62 8.48
CA TYR A 238 16.89 -11.55 9.47
C TYR A 238 15.72 -11.70 10.46
N LEU A 239 14.62 -12.36 10.11
CA LEU A 239 13.53 -12.63 11.05
C LEU A 239 13.73 -13.93 11.86
N GLY A 240 14.78 -14.68 11.59
CA GLY A 240 15.06 -15.99 12.20
C GLY A 240 14.09 -17.08 11.72
N LEU A 241 13.55 -16.94 10.52
CA LEU A 241 12.55 -17.83 9.93
C LEU A 241 13.21 -18.80 8.93
N ASP A 242 12.79 -20.06 8.94
CA ASP A 242 13.35 -21.09 8.05
C ASP A 242 12.90 -20.91 6.59
N SER A 243 13.87 -20.63 5.71
CA SER A 243 13.60 -20.34 4.30
C SER A 243 12.98 -21.52 3.55
N ASN A 244 13.45 -22.74 3.79
CA ASN A 244 12.96 -23.92 3.08
C ASN A 244 11.51 -24.25 3.43
N LYS A 245 11.17 -24.16 4.71
CA LYS A 245 9.82 -24.33 5.23
C LYS A 245 8.89 -23.24 4.71
N TYR A 246 9.37 -22.00 4.58
CA TYR A 246 8.58 -20.91 3.99
C TYR A 246 8.09 -21.25 2.58
N TRP A 247 8.94 -21.82 1.74
CA TRP A 247 8.58 -22.14 0.35
C TRP A 247 7.83 -23.46 0.18
N THR A 248 7.44 -24.09 1.29
CA THR A 248 6.65 -25.33 1.29
C THR A 248 5.24 -25.03 1.79
N PRO A 249 4.17 -25.57 1.16
CA PRO A 249 2.81 -25.45 1.70
C PRO A 249 2.71 -26.01 3.13
N PHE A 250 2.12 -25.23 4.03
CA PHE A 250 1.81 -25.69 5.39
C PHE A 250 0.72 -26.75 5.37
N ARG A 251 0.72 -27.66 6.34
CA ARG A 251 -0.28 -28.74 6.42
C ARG A 251 -1.59 -28.29 7.09
N SER A 252 -1.48 -27.39 8.06
CA SER A 252 -2.61 -26.90 8.88
C SER A 252 -2.37 -25.47 9.32
N TRP A 253 -3.40 -24.84 9.90
CA TRP A 253 -3.25 -23.54 10.57
C TRP A 253 -2.22 -23.62 11.70
N ASP A 254 -2.25 -24.68 12.52
CA ASP A 254 -1.28 -24.89 13.59
C ASP A 254 0.17 -24.94 13.10
N ASP A 255 0.43 -25.63 11.99
CA ASP A 255 1.79 -25.71 11.38
C ASP A 255 2.26 -24.32 10.90
N MET A 256 1.37 -23.52 10.30
CA MET A 256 1.66 -22.15 9.88
C MET A 256 1.89 -21.20 11.05
N MET A 257 1.14 -21.36 12.15
CA MET A 257 1.24 -20.52 13.34
C MET A 257 2.47 -20.87 14.18
N ALA A 258 2.77 -22.16 14.29
CA ALA A 258 4.03 -22.66 14.85
C ALA A 258 5.23 -22.13 14.08
N TYR A 259 5.14 -22.05 12.75
CA TYR A 259 6.16 -21.40 11.95
C TYR A 259 6.24 -19.89 12.23
N ALA A 260 5.11 -19.19 12.35
CA ALA A 260 5.13 -17.76 12.66
C ALA A 260 5.73 -17.46 14.06
N SER A 261 5.50 -18.34 15.02
CA SER A 261 6.01 -18.20 16.40
C SER A 261 7.52 -18.49 16.53
N THR A 262 8.17 -19.10 15.53
CA THR A 262 9.64 -19.23 15.51
C THR A 262 10.37 -17.93 15.22
N CYS A 263 9.66 -16.89 14.77
CA CYS A 263 10.24 -15.58 14.53
C CYS A 263 11.02 -15.10 15.77
N ARG A 264 12.25 -14.64 15.59
CA ARG A 264 13.14 -14.26 16.71
C ARG A 264 12.58 -13.17 17.62
N PHE A 265 11.66 -12.36 17.09
CA PHE A 265 10.99 -11.26 17.79
C PHE A 265 9.68 -11.67 18.49
N HIS A 266 9.26 -12.93 18.38
CA HIS A 266 7.99 -13.39 18.95
C HIS A 266 8.05 -13.45 20.48
N ASP A 267 7.22 -12.63 21.15
CA ASP A 267 6.99 -12.71 22.58
C ASP A 267 5.57 -13.25 22.86
N PRO A 268 5.40 -14.54 23.19
CA PRO A 268 4.10 -15.08 23.57
C PRO A 268 3.58 -14.46 24.89
N GLY A 269 4.49 -14.09 25.80
CA GLY A 269 4.17 -13.48 27.08
C GLY A 269 3.61 -12.06 26.96
N ARG A 270 3.82 -11.39 25.82
CA ARG A 270 3.21 -10.10 25.52
C ARG A 270 1.69 -10.17 25.47
N TRP A 271 1.12 -11.33 25.11
CA TRP A 271 -0.32 -11.53 25.09
C TRP A 271 -0.94 -11.51 26.50
N ARG A 272 -0.19 -12.04 27.48
CA ARG A 272 -0.53 -12.04 28.92
C ARG A 272 -0.77 -10.64 29.51
N ARG A 273 -0.04 -9.63 29.00
CA ARG A 273 -0.15 -8.23 29.46
C ARG A 273 -1.40 -7.52 28.94
N ARG A 274 -2.05 -8.09 27.90
CA ARG A 274 -3.27 -7.52 27.33
C ARG A 274 -4.50 -7.77 28.21
N ASP A 275 -4.51 -8.88 28.93
CA ASP A 275 -5.60 -9.28 29.83
C ASP A 275 -5.47 -8.65 31.24
N LYS A 276 -4.30 -8.14 31.61
CA LYS A 276 -4.00 -7.60 32.96
C LYS A 276 -4.02 -6.08 33.07
N LYS A 277 -4.09 -5.33 31.96
CA LYS A 277 -4.04 -3.86 31.96
C LYS A 277 -5.43 -3.22 32.07
N GLY A 278 -6.33 -3.87 32.82
CA GLY A 278 -7.68 -3.38 33.12
C GLY A 278 -7.80 -2.64 34.45
N ASP A 279 -6.78 -2.71 35.33
CA ASP A 279 -6.97 -2.34 36.74
C ASP A 279 -6.04 -1.24 37.29
N GLU A 280 -5.00 -0.76 36.59
CA GLU A 280 -4.09 0.27 37.16
C GLU A 280 -3.62 1.30 36.10
N GLU A 281 -3.77 2.58 36.50
CA GLU A 281 -3.58 3.89 35.85
C GLU A 281 -2.26 4.06 35.04
N GLU A 282 -2.02 5.04 34.16
CA GLU A 282 -2.35 6.48 34.18
C GLU A 282 -2.07 7.13 32.79
N GLU A 283 -2.60 8.34 32.63
CA GLU A 283 -2.54 9.33 31.54
C GLU A 283 -1.32 9.36 30.60
N GLN A 284 -1.60 9.44 29.29
CA GLN A 284 -0.97 10.46 28.43
C GLN A 284 -1.79 10.73 27.16
N VAL A 285 -2.21 11.97 27.02
CA VAL A 285 -2.99 12.56 25.93
C VAL A 285 -2.09 12.77 24.70
N ASP A 286 -2.52 12.32 23.51
CA ASP A 286 -2.03 12.87 22.26
C ASP A 286 -3.18 13.05 21.26
N VAL A 287 -3.18 14.24 20.67
CA VAL A 287 -4.28 14.87 19.94
C VAL A 287 -4.12 14.54 18.47
N THR A 288 -5.06 13.78 17.91
CA THR A 288 -5.20 13.67 16.45
C THR A 288 -6.64 13.99 16.06
N GLU A 289 -6.85 15.15 15.44
CA GLU A 289 -7.78 15.30 14.31
C GLU A 289 -7.36 16.49 13.43
N GLU A 290 -6.87 16.17 12.23
CA GLU A 290 -6.84 17.13 11.13
C GLU A 290 -8.21 17.19 10.45
N ARG A 291 -8.84 18.35 10.66
CA ARG A 291 -10.11 18.80 10.11
C ARG A 291 -10.03 18.91 8.58
N LYS A 292 -10.85 18.13 7.88
CA LYS A 292 -11.29 18.47 6.52
C LYS A 292 -12.36 19.56 6.64
N VAL A 293 -12.07 20.73 6.07
CA VAL A 293 -13.03 21.82 5.90
C VAL A 293 -13.73 21.64 4.55
N ALA A 294 -15.01 21.30 4.57
CA ALA A 294 -16.03 21.88 3.69
C ALA A 294 -17.43 21.36 4.06
N ASP A 295 -18.28 22.33 4.40
CA ASP A 295 -19.74 22.39 4.30
C ASP A 295 -20.64 21.89 5.44
N CYS A 296 -21.52 22.81 5.82
CA CYS A 296 -22.33 22.86 7.03
C CYS A 296 -23.69 22.16 6.86
N LEU A 297 -24.20 21.50 7.91
CA LEU A 297 -25.54 21.76 8.51
C LEU A 297 -25.88 20.76 9.65
N GLU A 298 -26.13 21.35 10.82
CA GLU A 298 -27.04 20.94 11.91
C GLU A 298 -26.83 19.65 12.73
N LYS A 299 -26.36 19.89 13.98
CA LYS A 299 -26.78 19.35 15.30
C LYS A 299 -27.22 17.88 15.41
N VAL A 300 -26.60 17.14 16.33
CA VAL A 300 -27.17 16.69 17.62
C VAL A 300 -26.03 16.13 18.49
N ASP A 301 -26.01 16.54 19.76
CA ASP A 301 -25.12 16.04 20.82
C ASP A 301 -25.16 14.52 20.92
N GLY A 302 -24.00 13.88 20.88
CA GLY A 302 -23.87 12.42 20.94
C GLY A 302 -22.46 11.98 21.32
N ASP A 303 -22.25 11.89 22.63
CA ASP A 303 -21.42 10.90 23.34
C ASP A 303 -20.00 10.64 22.82
N LEU A 304 -19.02 11.19 23.54
CA LEU A 304 -17.61 10.84 23.46
C LEU A 304 -17.45 9.39 23.96
N THR A 305 -17.35 8.43 23.05
CA THR A 305 -16.98 7.07 23.44
C THR A 305 -15.47 6.99 23.63
N GLU A 306 -15.08 6.89 24.90
CA GLU A 306 -13.73 6.70 25.40
C GLU A 306 -13.11 5.40 24.86
N ASP A 307 -11.86 5.49 24.40
CA ASP A 307 -11.08 4.38 23.86
C ASP A 307 -10.63 3.41 24.98
N ASP A 308 -11.30 2.27 25.04
CA ASP A 308 -10.98 1.10 25.86
C ASP A 308 -9.69 0.38 25.35
N PRO A 309 -8.58 0.34 26.12
CA PRO A 309 -7.29 -0.22 25.69
C PRO A 309 -7.26 -1.76 25.57
N THR A 310 -8.36 -2.45 25.94
CA THR A 310 -8.44 -3.92 25.89
C THR A 310 -8.67 -4.47 24.48
N LYS A 311 -9.06 -3.62 23.52
CA LYS A 311 -9.50 -4.08 22.20
C LYS A 311 -8.39 -4.01 21.14
N LEU A 312 -8.24 -5.09 20.35
CA LEU A 312 -7.49 -5.09 19.08
C LEU A 312 -7.71 -3.77 18.32
N LYS A 313 -6.68 -3.20 17.66
CA LYS A 313 -6.89 -2.00 16.83
C LYS A 313 -8.03 -2.26 15.85
N HIS A 314 -8.82 -1.23 15.49
CA HIS A 314 -10.00 -1.37 14.64
C HIS A 314 -9.75 -2.25 13.39
N ASN A 315 -8.61 -2.05 12.71
CA ASN A 315 -8.21 -2.84 11.56
C ASN A 315 -7.94 -4.32 11.87
N ASP A 316 -7.33 -4.62 13.03
CA ASP A 316 -7.08 -5.99 13.47
C ASP A 316 -8.39 -6.67 13.91
N ARG A 317 -9.35 -5.94 14.51
CA ARG A 317 -10.71 -6.45 14.78
C ARG A 317 -11.45 -6.80 13.49
N ALA A 318 -11.48 -5.87 12.55
CA ALA A 318 -12.11 -6.09 11.25
C ALA A 318 -11.47 -7.27 10.50
N ARG A 319 -10.16 -7.47 10.68
CA ARG A 319 -9.43 -8.60 10.11
C ARG A 319 -9.80 -9.92 10.78
N ALA A 320 -9.78 -9.98 12.11
CA ALA A 320 -10.21 -11.17 12.85
C ALA A 320 -11.64 -11.57 12.51
N ALA A 321 -12.55 -10.60 12.29
CA ALA A 321 -13.91 -10.91 11.87
C ALA A 321 -14.01 -11.51 10.44
N LYS A 322 -13.14 -11.08 9.52
CA LYS A 322 -13.23 -11.46 8.10
C LYS A 322 -12.31 -12.62 7.71
N ARG A 323 -11.31 -12.94 8.52
CA ARG A 323 -10.20 -13.83 8.15
C ARG A 323 -10.02 -14.96 9.16
N PRO A 324 -10.46 -16.19 8.82
CA PRO A 324 -10.47 -17.31 9.76
C PRO A 324 -9.09 -17.69 10.34
N ALA A 325 -8.04 -17.70 9.52
CA ALA A 325 -6.69 -18.02 9.99
C ALA A 325 -6.18 -16.97 11.00
N PHE A 326 -6.36 -15.68 10.68
CA PHE A 326 -5.99 -14.60 11.60
C PHE A 326 -6.85 -14.59 12.88
N HIS A 327 -8.15 -14.92 12.77
CA HIS A 327 -9.03 -15.10 13.92
C HIS A 327 -8.49 -16.18 14.86
N TYR A 328 -8.18 -17.36 14.31
CA TYR A 328 -7.65 -18.48 15.08
C TYR A 328 -6.32 -18.13 15.75
N TRP A 329 -5.41 -17.44 15.05
CA TRP A 329 -4.15 -16.96 15.63
C TRP A 329 -4.36 -16.15 16.90
N ILE A 330 -5.27 -15.16 16.84
CA ILE A 330 -5.50 -14.23 17.93
C ILE A 330 -6.32 -14.84 19.08
N ASN A 331 -7.37 -15.61 18.75
CA ASN A 331 -8.37 -16.04 19.74
C ASN A 331 -8.13 -17.47 20.25
N THR A 332 -7.26 -18.25 19.61
CA THR A 332 -7.03 -19.66 19.98
C THR A 332 -5.55 -19.94 20.18
N TYR A 333 -4.71 -19.66 19.18
CA TYR A 333 -3.29 -20.00 19.24
C TYR A 333 -2.52 -19.18 20.28
N LEU A 334 -2.51 -17.85 20.17
CA LEU A 334 -1.75 -17.00 21.11
C LEU A 334 -2.12 -17.19 22.59
N PRO A 335 -3.41 -17.29 22.98
CA PRO A 335 -3.79 -17.60 24.36
C PRO A 335 -3.25 -18.95 24.86
N ALA A 336 -3.30 -19.99 24.03
CA ALA A 336 -2.82 -21.33 24.40
C ALA A 336 -1.29 -21.37 24.58
N HIS A 337 -0.56 -20.54 23.84
CA HIS A 337 0.89 -20.51 23.79
C HIS A 337 1.53 -19.41 24.65
N VAL A 338 0.76 -18.75 25.54
CA VAL A 338 1.23 -17.59 26.32
C VAL A 338 2.45 -17.90 27.20
N ASN A 339 2.63 -19.16 27.58
CA ASN A 339 3.69 -19.68 28.44
C ASN A 339 4.94 -20.14 27.69
N ASP A 340 4.92 -20.11 26.37
CA ASP A 340 6.03 -20.57 25.55
C ASP A 340 7.27 -19.70 25.76
N THR A 341 8.43 -20.26 25.41
CA THR A 341 9.69 -19.53 25.49
C THR A 341 9.69 -18.40 24.45
N PRO A 342 9.94 -17.14 24.84
CA PRO A 342 10.07 -16.06 23.88
C PRO A 342 11.22 -16.30 22.91
N GLY A 343 11.08 -15.77 21.70
CA GLY A 343 12.17 -15.71 20.73
C GLY A 343 13.39 -14.99 21.31
N LYS A 344 14.58 -15.32 20.78
CA LYS A 344 15.87 -14.82 21.28
C LYS A 344 15.94 -13.28 21.42
N ASP A 345 15.23 -12.57 20.55
CA ASP A 345 15.27 -11.11 20.40
C ASP A 345 13.93 -10.46 20.78
N ALA A 346 13.02 -11.22 21.37
CA ALA A 346 11.65 -10.82 21.69
C ALA A 346 11.55 -9.61 22.65
N ARG A 347 12.64 -9.28 23.35
CA ARG A 347 12.72 -8.17 24.31
C ARG A 347 13.66 -7.04 23.87
N MET A 348 14.11 -7.04 22.62
CA MET A 348 14.93 -5.95 22.09
C MET A 348 14.17 -4.62 22.10
N THR A 349 14.87 -3.53 22.38
CA THR A 349 14.32 -2.18 22.20
C THR A 349 14.43 -1.77 20.74
N ARG A 350 13.65 -0.76 20.33
CA ARG A 350 13.75 -0.21 18.96
C ARG A 350 15.16 0.25 18.62
N GLN A 351 15.85 0.88 19.58
CA GLN A 351 17.24 1.33 19.39
C GLN A 351 18.19 0.15 19.12
N LEU A 352 18.06 -0.94 19.87
CA LEU A 352 18.88 -2.14 19.63
C LEU A 352 18.57 -2.78 18.27
N VAL A 353 17.30 -2.78 17.84
CA VAL A 353 16.92 -3.28 16.51
C VAL A 353 17.46 -2.40 15.38
N ILE A 354 17.57 -1.08 15.60
CA ILE A 354 18.21 -0.18 14.63
C ILE A 354 19.69 -0.55 14.46
N GLU A 355 20.42 -0.73 15.56
CA GLU A 355 21.84 -1.09 15.49
C GLU A 355 22.05 -2.50 14.91
N ASP A 356 21.21 -3.47 15.29
CA ASP A 356 21.21 -4.82 14.71
C ASP A 356 20.94 -4.80 13.20
N ALA A 357 19.96 -4.00 12.75
CA ALA A 357 19.66 -3.82 11.34
C ALA A 357 20.82 -3.17 10.56
N LYS A 358 21.45 -2.13 11.12
CA LYS A 358 22.63 -1.50 10.51
C LYS A 358 23.77 -2.50 10.34
N MET A 359 24.02 -3.31 11.37
CA MET A 359 25.07 -4.33 11.33
C MET A 359 24.77 -5.43 10.30
N TYR A 360 23.52 -5.92 10.23
CA TYR A 360 23.15 -7.02 9.34
C TYR A 360 23.00 -6.60 7.86
N PHE A 361 22.43 -5.43 7.59
CA PHE A 361 22.20 -4.92 6.22
C PHE A 361 23.37 -4.07 5.69
N GLY A 362 24.33 -3.73 6.54
CA GLY A 362 25.59 -3.09 6.18
C GLY A 362 25.52 -1.57 6.03
N ASP A 363 26.68 -0.99 5.72
CA ASP A 363 26.93 0.46 5.75
C ASP A 363 26.06 1.26 4.79
N GLN A 364 25.65 0.67 3.67
CA GLN A 364 24.77 1.33 2.70
C GLN A 364 23.40 1.61 3.32
N PHE A 365 22.82 0.63 4.02
CA PHE A 365 21.56 0.82 4.74
C PHE A 365 21.75 1.79 5.91
N ALA A 366 22.82 1.63 6.69
CA ALA A 366 23.10 2.51 7.83
C ALA A 366 23.20 3.99 7.42
N SER A 367 23.93 4.27 6.33
CA SER A 367 24.07 5.61 5.78
C SER A 367 22.72 6.16 5.28
N GLN A 368 21.90 5.35 4.61
CA GLN A 368 20.56 5.76 4.17
C GLN A 368 19.64 6.09 5.35
N PHE A 369 19.70 5.27 6.41
CA PHE A 369 18.90 5.47 7.61
C PHE A 369 19.28 6.77 8.31
N GLU A 370 20.56 6.99 8.58
CA GLU A 370 21.03 8.21 9.26
C GLU A 370 20.80 9.46 8.41
N ASN A 371 21.10 9.42 7.11
CA ASN A 371 20.82 10.56 6.23
C ASN A 371 19.33 10.92 6.19
N ARG A 372 18.45 9.91 6.14
CA ARG A 372 16.99 10.13 6.18
C ARG A 372 16.57 10.71 7.52
N LYS A 373 17.06 10.13 8.64
CA LYS A 373 16.79 10.59 10.00
C LYS A 373 17.22 12.05 10.18
N THR A 374 18.48 12.37 9.94
CA THR A 374 19.01 13.74 10.07
C THR A 374 18.23 14.74 9.22
N LYS A 375 17.98 14.41 7.95
CA LYS A 375 17.24 15.28 7.03
C LYS A 375 15.84 15.61 7.57
N TRP A 376 15.09 14.60 7.97
CA TRP A 376 13.69 14.78 8.37
C TRP A 376 13.55 15.31 9.80
N THR A 377 14.44 14.94 10.72
CA THR A 377 14.49 15.57 12.05
C THR A 377 14.75 17.07 11.92
N ARG A 378 15.69 17.50 11.05
CA ARG A 378 15.88 18.92 10.75
C ARG A 378 14.62 19.54 10.14
N GLN A 379 13.97 18.87 9.19
CA GLN A 379 12.75 19.37 8.55
C GLN A 379 11.62 19.60 9.58
N ILE A 380 11.40 18.67 10.51
CA ILE A 380 10.41 18.83 11.59
C ILE A 380 10.74 20.05 12.46
N LYS A 381 12.01 20.22 12.85
CA LYS A 381 12.42 21.40 13.63
C LYS A 381 12.17 22.70 12.87
N VAL A 382 12.51 22.74 11.58
CA VAL A 382 12.27 23.88 10.68
C VAL A 382 10.77 24.18 10.54
N ASP A 383 9.94 23.17 10.36
CA ASP A 383 8.49 23.33 10.23
C ASP A 383 7.86 23.80 11.55
N LYS A 384 8.34 23.29 12.69
CA LYS A 384 7.94 23.75 14.02
C LYS A 384 8.31 25.22 14.21
N MET A 385 9.54 25.61 13.86
CA MET A 385 10.00 27.01 13.91
C MET A 385 9.11 27.92 13.05
N TRP A 386 8.80 27.53 11.81
CA TRP A 386 7.93 28.34 10.94
C TRP A 386 6.49 28.42 11.45
N SER A 387 5.98 27.34 12.04
CA SER A 387 4.66 27.31 12.67
C SER A 387 4.60 28.22 13.90
N GLU A 388 5.64 28.20 14.73
CA GLU A 388 5.77 29.08 15.89
C GLU A 388 5.87 30.55 15.47
N LEU A 389 6.71 30.86 14.49
CA LEU A 389 6.82 32.22 13.93
C LEU A 389 5.44 32.70 13.51
N ARG A 390 4.73 31.92 12.68
CA ARG A 390 3.39 32.27 12.19
C ARG A 390 2.40 32.58 13.30
N LYS A 391 2.46 31.85 14.43
CA LYS A 391 1.59 32.08 15.60
C LYS A 391 1.98 33.31 16.43
N SER A 392 3.27 33.66 16.43
CA SER A 392 3.80 34.77 17.23
C SER A 392 3.67 36.15 16.58
N LEU A 393 3.39 36.21 15.27
CA LEU A 393 3.32 37.47 14.54
C LEU A 393 2.05 38.26 14.92
N PRO A 394 2.15 39.57 15.18
CA PRO A 394 1.01 40.43 15.53
C PRO A 394 0.18 40.87 14.31
N VAL A 395 0.16 40.06 13.24
CA VAL A 395 -0.57 40.33 11.99
C VAL A 395 -1.53 39.21 11.64
N GLN A 396 -2.59 39.54 10.92
CA GLN A 396 -3.63 38.59 10.49
C GLN A 396 -3.94 38.74 9.00
N GLY A 397 -4.68 37.78 8.44
CA GLY A 397 -5.11 37.82 7.05
C GLY A 397 -3.98 37.53 6.04
N SER A 398 -4.03 38.19 4.89
CA SER A 398 -3.09 38.00 3.78
C SER A 398 -1.67 38.47 4.10
N GLU A 399 -1.50 39.39 5.03
CA GLU A 399 -0.21 39.97 5.44
C GLU A 399 0.75 38.93 6.03
N VAL A 400 0.22 38.01 6.85
CA VAL A 400 0.98 36.86 7.37
C VAL A 400 1.57 36.04 6.22
N GLY A 401 0.83 35.90 5.12
CA GLY A 401 1.28 35.19 3.93
C GLY A 401 2.51 35.84 3.30
N TYR A 402 2.48 37.17 3.13
CA TYR A 402 3.60 37.94 2.59
C TYR A 402 4.84 37.86 3.50
N VAL A 403 4.68 38.09 4.80
CA VAL A 403 5.78 37.99 5.76
C VAL A 403 6.42 36.60 5.72
N MET A 404 5.62 35.53 5.79
CA MET A 404 6.15 34.16 5.78
C MET A 404 6.84 33.79 4.46
N LYS A 405 6.38 34.32 3.32
CA LYS A 405 7.03 34.11 2.02
C LYS A 405 8.36 34.87 1.94
N GLY A 406 8.40 36.12 2.41
CA GLY A 406 9.61 36.93 2.56
C GLY A 406 10.64 36.27 3.45
N MET A 407 10.22 35.81 4.63
CA MET A 407 11.08 35.12 5.59
C MET A 407 11.70 33.86 4.99
N LYS A 408 10.92 33.02 4.30
CA LYS A 408 11.46 31.82 3.64
C LYS A 408 12.41 32.16 2.50
N ARG A 409 12.14 33.22 1.73
CA ARG A 409 13.03 33.69 0.65
C ARG A 409 14.34 34.23 1.23
N GLU A 410 14.29 35.06 2.26
CA GLU A 410 15.46 35.74 2.81
C GLU A 410 16.30 34.80 3.68
N VAL A 411 15.70 33.90 4.45
CA VAL A 411 16.41 33.03 5.40
C VAL A 411 16.75 31.66 4.81
N ALA A 412 15.85 31.06 4.00
CA ALA A 412 15.98 29.67 3.55
C ALA A 412 16.38 29.51 2.07
N SER A 413 16.62 30.59 1.32
CA SER A 413 17.09 30.49 -0.06
C SER A 413 18.52 29.94 -0.15
N LYS A 414 18.77 29.13 -1.19
CA LYS A 414 20.10 28.59 -1.52
C LYS A 414 20.93 29.54 -2.40
N GLN A 415 20.47 30.76 -2.67
CA GLN A 415 21.11 31.64 -3.63
C GLN A 415 22.45 32.10 -3.06
N TYR A 416 23.52 31.61 -3.69
CA TYR A 416 24.88 32.15 -3.60
C TYR A 416 24.85 33.62 -3.98
N GLU A 417 25.58 34.42 -3.20
CA GLU A 417 25.70 35.87 -3.31
C GLU A 417 26.08 36.32 -4.73
N GLU A 418 25.30 37.23 -5.29
CA GLU A 418 25.81 38.44 -5.91
C GLU A 418 24.68 39.47 -5.85
N ASP A 419 25.01 40.71 -5.51
CA ASP A 419 24.12 41.86 -5.29
C ASP A 419 23.34 41.90 -3.96
N THR A 420 23.92 42.52 -2.91
CA THR A 420 23.22 43.60 -2.17
C THR A 420 24.11 44.36 -1.18
N VAL A 421 23.83 45.68 -1.13
CA VAL A 421 24.52 46.82 -0.48
C VAL A 421 25.01 46.62 0.97
N GLU A 422 26.17 47.22 1.28
CA GLU A 422 26.84 47.27 2.59
C GLU A 422 25.91 47.70 3.75
N GLY A 423 25.84 46.86 4.80
CA GLY A 423 25.17 47.13 6.07
C GLY A 423 23.99 46.20 6.39
N LEU A 424 23.01 46.09 5.49
CA LEU A 424 21.86 45.17 5.63
C LEU A 424 22.24 43.72 5.27
N ALA A 425 23.28 43.56 4.46
CA ALA A 425 23.83 42.27 4.06
C ALA A 425 24.32 41.44 5.26
N THR A 426 24.94 42.05 6.28
CA THR A 426 25.54 41.31 7.40
C THR A 426 24.48 40.62 8.27
N ALA A 427 23.40 41.32 8.64
CA ALA A 427 22.35 40.77 9.49
C ALA A 427 21.54 39.64 8.80
N ILE A 428 21.29 39.77 7.50
CA ILE A 428 20.61 38.72 6.71
C ILE A 428 21.55 37.52 6.50
N THR A 429 22.85 37.77 6.28
CA THR A 429 23.85 36.71 6.15
C THR A 429 24.04 35.94 7.48
N ASP A 430 24.03 36.64 8.61
CA ASP A 430 24.12 36.02 9.93
C ASP A 430 22.91 35.13 10.25
N VAL A 431 21.68 35.56 9.94
CA VAL A 431 20.49 34.71 10.15
C VAL A 431 20.43 33.54 9.17
N ARG A 432 20.90 33.70 7.93
CA ARG A 432 21.06 32.59 6.98
C ARG A 432 22.05 31.56 7.51
N LYS A 433 23.19 32.03 8.03
CA LYS A 433 24.19 31.17 8.65
C LYS A 433 23.60 30.41 9.85
N ALA A 434 22.88 31.10 10.73
CA ALA A 434 22.16 30.48 11.84
C ALA A 434 21.17 29.39 11.37
N TYR A 435 20.42 29.65 10.29
CA TYR A 435 19.51 28.68 9.68
C TYR A 435 20.22 27.44 9.11
N HIS A 436 21.39 27.62 8.50
CA HIS A 436 22.20 26.52 7.97
C HIS A 436 22.91 25.72 9.08
N GLU A 437 23.25 26.36 10.20
CA GLU A 437 23.88 25.75 11.38
C GLU A 437 22.87 25.12 12.36
N ASP A 438 21.58 24.99 11.98
CA ASP A 438 20.48 24.48 12.84
C ASP A 438 20.24 25.30 14.12
N ARG A 439 20.71 26.57 14.17
CA ARG A 439 20.43 27.54 15.24
C ARG A 439 19.07 28.21 15.03
N LEU A 440 18.01 27.42 15.05
CA LEU A 440 16.65 27.86 14.69
C LEU A 440 16.03 28.84 15.71
N GLU A 441 16.50 28.84 16.96
CA GLU A 441 16.07 29.82 17.98
C GLU A 441 16.56 31.24 17.64
N ASP A 442 17.81 31.37 17.21
CA ASP A 442 18.38 32.64 16.73
C ASP A 442 17.60 33.17 15.52
N VAL A 443 17.24 32.27 14.59
CA VAL A 443 16.41 32.59 13.42
C VAL A 443 15.03 33.09 13.84
N LEU A 444 14.40 32.42 14.81
CA LEU A 444 13.09 32.81 15.31
C LEU A 444 13.13 34.17 16.03
N ALA A 445 14.17 34.42 16.84
CA ALA A 445 14.36 35.69 17.54
C ALA A 445 14.55 36.84 16.55
N TRP A 446 15.41 36.66 15.54
CA TRP A 446 15.59 37.62 14.46
C TRP A 446 14.28 37.86 13.70
N ALA A 447 13.56 36.80 13.33
CA ALA A 447 12.32 36.92 12.57
C ALA A 447 11.22 37.66 13.33
N LYS A 448 11.16 37.53 14.67
CA LYS A 448 10.21 38.28 15.52
C LYS A 448 10.50 39.78 15.58
N ILE A 449 11.73 40.20 15.31
CA ILE A 449 12.14 41.62 15.31
C ILE A 449 11.94 42.23 13.92
N HIS A 450 12.34 41.52 12.86
CA HIS A 450 12.45 42.07 11.50
C HIS A 450 11.23 41.78 10.60
N TRP A 451 10.12 41.31 11.15
CA TRP A 451 8.98 40.84 10.35
C TRP A 451 8.30 41.92 9.50
N GLU A 452 8.19 43.16 10.01
CA GLU A 452 7.58 44.28 9.30
C GLU A 452 8.35 44.59 8.02
N GLU A 453 9.66 44.81 8.16
CA GLU A 453 10.56 45.14 7.05
C GLU A 453 10.63 44.01 6.01
N VAL A 454 10.66 42.74 6.45
CA VAL A 454 10.64 41.58 5.55
C VAL A 454 9.32 41.51 4.77
N GLY A 455 8.21 41.82 5.43
CA GLY A 455 6.89 41.90 4.79
C GLY A 455 6.85 42.95 3.68
N GLU A 456 7.35 44.16 3.96
CA GLU A 456 7.44 45.25 2.99
C GLU A 456 8.35 44.89 1.81
N ARG A 457 9.53 44.32 2.08
CA ARG A 457 10.45 43.85 1.03
C ARG A 457 9.83 42.75 0.16
N GLN A 458 9.03 41.84 0.74
CA GLN A 458 8.31 40.84 -0.04
C GLN A 458 7.24 41.46 -0.94
N LYS A 459 6.48 42.43 -0.44
CA LYS A 459 5.47 43.17 -1.24
C LYS A 459 6.15 43.89 -2.42
N LYS A 460 7.27 44.58 -2.17
CA LYS A 460 8.05 45.27 -3.20
C LYS A 460 8.57 44.32 -4.28
N PHE A 461 9.14 43.19 -3.87
CA PHE A 461 9.63 42.17 -4.80
C PHE A 461 8.54 41.57 -5.69
N GLU A 462 7.31 41.39 -5.18
CA GLU A 462 6.20 40.90 -5.99
C GLU A 462 5.71 41.97 -6.98
N ALA A 463 5.63 43.23 -6.56
CA ALA A 463 5.29 44.34 -7.45
C ALA A 463 6.32 44.48 -8.59
N GLU A 464 7.61 44.44 -8.29
CA GLU A 464 8.69 44.49 -9.29
C GLU A 464 8.61 43.32 -10.28
N LYS A 465 8.30 42.11 -9.78
CA LYS A 465 8.15 40.93 -10.63
C LYS A 465 6.89 40.99 -11.50
N GLU A 466 5.79 41.53 -10.97
CA GLU A 466 4.59 41.79 -11.76
C GLU A 466 4.85 42.82 -12.86
N ASP A 467 5.57 43.90 -12.55
CA ASP A 467 5.99 44.91 -13.52
C ASP A 467 6.91 44.31 -14.60
N GLU A 468 7.87 43.45 -14.23
CA GLU A 468 8.71 42.72 -15.19
C GLU A 468 7.88 41.82 -16.13
N ILE A 469 6.88 41.11 -15.60
CA ILE A 469 5.98 40.27 -16.41
C ILE A 469 5.15 41.13 -17.35
N VAL A 470 4.63 42.26 -16.89
CA VAL A 470 3.85 43.21 -17.71
C VAL A 470 4.73 43.82 -18.80
N ILE A 471 5.96 44.21 -18.47
CA ILE A 471 6.95 44.73 -19.43
C ILE A 471 7.31 43.64 -20.45
N ALA A 472 7.55 42.39 -20.02
CA ALA A 472 7.86 41.28 -20.91
C ALA A 472 6.69 40.95 -21.85
N ALA A 473 5.45 40.95 -21.34
CA ALA A 473 4.24 40.76 -22.14
C ALA A 473 4.00 41.91 -23.13
N GLY A 474 4.16 43.16 -22.68
CA GLY A 474 4.07 44.36 -23.53
C GLY A 474 5.15 44.41 -24.61
N THR A 475 6.36 43.94 -24.29
CA THR A 475 7.46 43.79 -25.25
C THR A 475 7.11 42.72 -26.27
N GLN A 476 6.59 41.55 -25.86
CA GLN A 476 6.17 40.48 -26.76
C GLN A 476 5.01 40.89 -27.70
N ASP A 477 4.06 41.69 -27.21
CA ASP A 477 3.00 42.26 -28.06
C ASP A 477 3.49 43.42 -28.94
N GLY A 478 4.53 44.15 -28.51
CA GLY A 478 5.30 45.08 -29.33
C GLY A 478 6.03 44.38 -30.49
N TRP A 479 6.65 43.22 -30.23
CA TRP A 479 7.26 42.36 -31.26
C TRP A 479 6.24 41.72 -32.21
N LYS A 480 4.97 41.61 -31.82
CA LYS A 480 3.87 41.20 -32.72
C LYS A 480 3.33 42.36 -33.56
N ARG A 481 3.30 43.59 -33.03
CA ARG A 481 2.91 44.80 -33.79
C ARG A 481 3.99 45.30 -34.76
N LEU A 482 5.28 45.13 -34.46
CA LEU A 482 6.36 45.43 -35.42
C LEU A 482 6.49 44.40 -36.55
N ARG A 483 5.70 43.31 -36.53
CA ARG A 483 5.67 42.28 -37.59
C ARG A 483 4.47 42.41 -38.56
N SER A 484 3.74 43.53 -38.54
CA SER A 484 2.68 43.79 -39.52
C SER A 484 3.12 44.56 -40.77
N ASP A 485 4.38 44.98 -40.86
CA ASP A 485 4.92 45.61 -42.07
C ASP A 485 5.61 44.55 -42.93
N GLY A 486 4.97 44.26 -44.07
CA GLY A 486 5.22 43.10 -44.90
C GLY A 486 6.65 42.96 -45.42
N SER A 487 7.29 41.85 -45.08
CA SER A 487 8.38 41.25 -45.84
C SER A 487 8.39 39.74 -45.60
N PRO A 488 8.35 38.88 -46.65
CA PRO A 488 8.25 37.45 -46.48
C PRO A 488 9.63 36.80 -46.56
N TYR A 489 10.21 36.41 -45.43
CA TYR A 489 11.25 35.37 -45.40
C TYR A 489 11.07 34.42 -44.21
N CYS A 490 11.06 33.13 -44.54
CA CYS A 490 10.99 31.97 -43.64
C CYS A 490 12.21 31.94 -42.69
N VAL A 491 12.11 31.47 -41.45
CA VAL A 491 12.26 30.10 -40.90
C VAL A 491 12.49 30.30 -39.36
N PRO A 492 12.49 29.32 -38.42
CA PRO A 492 11.67 28.13 -38.14
C PRO A 492 10.86 28.26 -36.82
N GLN A 493 9.78 27.48 -36.70
CA GLN A 493 8.99 27.31 -35.46
C GLN A 493 9.76 26.49 -34.41
N TYR A 494 10.14 27.12 -33.29
CA TYR A 494 10.22 26.46 -31.99
C TYR A 494 9.86 27.44 -30.87
N PHE A 495 9.20 26.90 -29.84
CA PHE A 495 8.68 27.51 -28.61
C PHE A 495 7.29 28.17 -28.66
N ALA A 496 6.26 27.31 -28.58
CA ALA A 496 5.03 27.63 -27.87
C ALA A 496 5.02 26.87 -26.53
N THR A 497 5.23 27.56 -25.43
CA THR A 497 4.85 27.10 -24.10
C THR A 497 3.37 27.44 -23.89
N ALA A 498 2.52 26.42 -23.83
CA ALA A 498 1.14 26.56 -23.37
C ALA A 498 1.01 25.90 -22.00
N SER A 499 0.69 26.76 -21.03
CA SER A 499 0.13 26.44 -19.74
C SER A 499 -1.07 25.50 -19.89
N THR A 500 -1.04 24.36 -19.19
CA THR A 500 -2.28 23.72 -18.74
C THR A 500 -2.04 23.05 -17.41
N ARG A 501 -2.82 23.51 -16.43
CA ARG A 501 -2.93 23.05 -15.07
C ARG A 501 -3.39 21.58 -15.07
N ALA A 502 -2.59 20.67 -14.54
CA ALA A 502 -3.04 19.33 -14.17
C ALA A 502 -2.23 18.82 -12.97
N SER A 503 -2.95 18.62 -11.86
CA SER A 503 -2.59 17.74 -10.77
C SER A 503 -2.12 16.39 -11.31
N LEU A 504 -0.96 15.87 -10.84
CA LEU A 504 -0.75 14.45 -10.55
C LEU A 504 0.67 14.18 -9.99
N SER A 505 0.68 13.15 -9.14
CA SER A 505 1.75 12.48 -8.41
C SER A 505 3.02 12.19 -9.21
N HIS A 506 4.18 12.42 -8.60
CA HIS A 506 5.48 11.96 -9.11
C HIS A 506 5.81 10.55 -8.61
N ASN A 507 6.04 9.64 -9.56
CA ASN A 507 6.79 8.42 -9.36
C ASN A 507 7.63 8.14 -10.62
N GLN A 508 8.91 7.81 -10.41
CA GLN A 508 9.90 7.19 -11.33
C GLN A 508 10.46 8.09 -12.47
N SER A 509 11.77 8.34 -12.53
CA SER A 509 12.91 7.43 -12.82
C SER A 509 12.92 6.90 -14.25
N LEU A 510 13.61 7.60 -15.16
CA LEU A 510 14.24 7.02 -16.35
C LEU A 510 15.49 7.85 -16.72
N ILE A 511 16.68 7.28 -16.48
CA ILE A 511 17.95 7.74 -17.04
C ILE A 511 18.19 6.96 -18.33
N SER A 512 18.24 7.67 -19.44
CA SER A 512 18.62 7.15 -20.76
C SER A 512 20.11 7.35 -21.00
N CYS A 513 20.74 6.29 -21.50
CA CYS A 513 22.09 6.20 -22.03
C CYS A 513 22.43 7.32 -23.02
N LEU A 514 23.61 7.91 -22.87
CA LEU A 514 24.37 8.55 -23.96
C LEU A 514 25.86 8.23 -23.79
N LEU A 515 26.38 7.45 -24.75
CA LEU A 515 27.81 7.22 -24.98
C LEU A 515 28.45 8.47 -25.61
N PRO A 516 29.70 8.83 -25.25
CA PRO A 516 30.52 9.69 -26.08
C PRO A 516 31.45 8.91 -27.00
N LYS A 517 31.63 9.51 -28.18
CA LYS A 517 32.41 9.04 -29.33
C LYS A 517 33.91 8.92 -29.02
N THR A 518 34.50 7.92 -29.66
CA THR A 518 35.92 7.58 -29.68
C THR A 518 36.80 8.70 -30.26
N VAL A 519 37.90 9.00 -29.57
CA VAL A 519 39.02 9.80 -30.09
C VAL A 519 40.19 8.85 -30.34
N THR A 520 40.64 8.81 -31.59
CA THR A 520 41.83 8.13 -32.08
C THR A 520 43.08 8.97 -31.81
N ALA A 521 44.13 8.34 -31.27
CA ALA A 521 45.50 8.87 -31.28
C ALA A 521 46.52 7.71 -31.43
N PRO A 522 47.71 7.95 -31.99
CA PRO A 522 48.48 6.95 -32.72
C PRO A 522 49.59 6.28 -31.89
N LEU A 523 49.93 5.05 -32.30
CA LEU A 523 51.07 4.26 -31.80
C LEU A 523 52.32 4.47 -32.68
N SER A 524 53.48 4.40 -32.03
CA SER A 524 54.83 4.31 -32.62
C SER A 524 55.79 3.73 -31.56
N PRO A 525 56.94 3.13 -31.92
CA PRO A 525 57.06 1.67 -31.89
C PRO A 525 58.26 1.15 -31.08
N GLY A 526 58.24 -0.17 -30.86
CA GLY A 526 59.43 -1.02 -30.91
C GLY A 526 60.21 -1.25 -29.61
N ARG A 527 60.18 -2.51 -29.13
CA ARG A 527 61.42 -3.27 -28.88
C ARG A 527 61.15 -4.76 -28.75
N GLU A 528 61.95 -5.49 -29.51
CA GLU A 528 62.10 -6.94 -29.58
C GLU A 528 62.71 -7.51 -28.30
N THR A 529 62.39 -8.77 -27.96
CA THR A 529 63.35 -9.87 -27.65
C THR A 529 62.60 -11.15 -27.22
N PRO A 530 63.22 -12.35 -27.32
CA PRO A 530 62.55 -13.52 -27.89
C PRO A 530 62.45 -14.76 -26.98
N CYS A 531 61.68 -15.76 -27.47
CA CYS A 531 61.80 -17.22 -27.29
C CYS A 531 61.62 -17.88 -25.90
N ARG A 532 60.46 -18.60 -25.78
CA ARG A 532 60.20 -20.02 -25.39
C ARG A 532 61.36 -20.94 -24.89
N PRO A 533 61.11 -22.17 -24.33
CA PRO A 533 59.85 -22.87 -23.95
C PRO A 533 59.89 -23.76 -22.65
N GLY A 534 58.77 -24.43 -22.34
CA GLY A 534 58.65 -25.66 -21.51
C GLY A 534 58.02 -25.39 -20.13
N VAL A 535 56.97 -26.08 -19.64
CA VAL A 535 56.40 -27.43 -19.88
C VAL A 535 54.88 -27.33 -19.76
#